data_AF-A0A382LJT1-F1
#
_entry.id   AF-A0A382LJT1-F1
#
_cell.length_a   1.000
_cell.length_b   1.000
_cell.length_c   1.000
_cell.angle_alpha   90.00
_cell.angle_beta   90.00
_cell.angle_gamma   90.00
#
_symmetry.space_group_name_H-M   'P 1'
#
loop_
_entity.id
_entity.type
_entity.pdbx_description
1 polymer ?
#
loop_
_entity_poly.entity_id
_entity_poly.type
_entity_poly.pdbx_seq_one_letter_code
_entity_poly.pdbx_strand_id
1 'polypeptide(L)'
;MVLVIVGTVSQRDIGLFASQQRYFSSYFFLVGPVPLPGGSIVLALMLTNLITMLLKHNLWKVNKIGIIVVHLGGIMLLVGAGITAIFSSEGSMIIEEGSRSNTVDDYHNTELAIINTSEQDFDEYTVFGQPLFVSGNNLTHENLDFDITILDYMYNSTLESRIESSDMQYKGMLKKFSLKEISRDKDDMKNRPGIVFQVSGSF
;
A
#
# COMPACT_ATOMS: atom_id res chain seq x y z
N MET A 1 3.22 -2.28 26.72
CA MET A 1 4.31 -1.30 26.64
C MET A 1 5.45 -1.76 25.73
N VAL A 2 6.00 -2.96 25.89
CA VAL A 2 7.09 -3.48 25.03
C VAL A 2 6.76 -3.42 23.52
N LEU A 3 5.60 -3.94 23.10
CA LEU A 3 5.15 -3.89 21.70
C LEU A 3 5.19 -2.47 21.12
N VAL A 4 4.61 -1.51 21.85
CA VAL A 4 4.53 -0.11 21.41
C VAL A 4 5.92 0.50 21.27
N ILE A 5 6.80 0.28 22.25
CA ILE A 5 8.17 0.81 22.21
C ILE A 5 8.93 0.23 21.01
N VAL A 6 8.90 -1.09 20.82
CA VAL A 6 9.60 -1.75 19.71
C VAL A 6 9.06 -1.27 18.36
N GLY A 7 7.75 -1.21 18.20
CA GLY A 7 7.11 -0.73 16.97
C GLY A 7 7.46 0.72 16.67
N THR A 8 7.35 1.62 17.64
CA THR A 8 7.65 3.05 17.44
C THR A 8 9.14 3.30 17.18
N VAL A 9 10.04 2.59 17.85
CA VAL A 9 11.48 2.70 17.56
C VAL A 9 11.78 2.17 16.16
N SER A 10 11.24 1.01 15.79
CA SER A 10 11.45 0.43 14.46
C SER A 10 10.88 1.30 13.35
N GLN A 11 9.77 2.01 13.59
CA GLN A 11 9.12 2.89 12.61
C GLN A 11 10.06 3.95 12.05
N ARG A 12 11.01 4.45 12.85
CA ARG A 12 12.04 5.39 12.38
C ARG A 12 12.81 4.83 11.19
N ASP A 13 13.10 3.54 11.19
CA ASP A 13 14.03 2.92 10.25
C ASP A 13 13.32 2.28 9.06
N ILE A 14 12.20 1.57 9.29
CA ILE A 14 11.47 0.85 8.24
C ILE A 14 10.25 1.60 7.70
N GLY A 15 9.87 2.72 8.31
CA GLY A 15 8.66 3.46 7.94
C GLY A 15 7.43 3.03 8.74
N LEU A 16 6.36 3.82 8.60
CA LEU A 16 5.11 3.64 9.34
C LEU A 16 4.40 2.36 8.92
N PHE A 17 4.15 2.20 7.62
CA PHE A 17 3.41 1.06 7.08
C PHE A 17 4.09 -0.28 7.42
N ALA A 18 5.39 -0.41 7.14
CA ALA A 18 6.13 -1.63 7.44
C ALA A 18 6.18 -1.93 8.95
N SER A 19 6.29 -0.92 9.81
CA SER A 19 6.26 -1.12 11.27
C SER A 19 4.87 -1.53 11.76
N GLN A 20 3.82 -0.88 11.27
CA GLN A 20 2.43 -1.24 11.52
C GLN A 20 2.23 -2.73 11.20
N GLN A 21 2.66 -3.16 10.01
CA GLN A 21 2.39 -4.50 9.54
C GLN A 21 3.24 -5.57 10.24
N ARG A 22 4.50 -5.24 10.54
CA ARG A 22 5.43 -6.15 11.24
C ARG A 22 5.09 -6.36 12.72
N TYR A 23 4.62 -5.33 13.42
CA TYR A 23 4.42 -5.42 14.88
C TYR A 23 2.95 -5.37 15.27
N PHE A 24 2.16 -4.45 14.73
CA PHE A 24 0.79 -4.19 15.19
C PHE A 24 -0.25 -5.09 14.52
N SER A 25 -0.14 -5.36 13.22
CA SER A 25 -1.03 -6.31 12.51
C SER A 25 -0.62 -7.78 12.67
N SER A 26 0.61 -8.04 13.08
CA SER A 26 1.13 -9.39 13.23
C SER A 26 0.50 -10.15 14.40
N TYR A 27 0.44 -11.47 14.31
CA TYR A 27 0.12 -12.34 15.44
C TYR A 27 1.30 -12.44 16.41
N PHE A 28 2.50 -12.63 15.88
CA PHE A 28 3.75 -12.73 16.65
C PHE A 28 4.87 -11.99 15.92
N PHE A 29 5.80 -11.45 16.70
CA PHE A 29 7.05 -10.90 16.19
C PHE A 29 8.23 -11.39 17.03
N LEU A 30 9.42 -11.40 16.45
CA LEU A 30 10.63 -11.87 17.10
C LEU A 30 11.45 -10.70 17.65
N VAL A 31 11.89 -10.82 18.89
CA VAL A 31 12.95 -9.98 19.47
C VAL A 31 14.09 -10.90 19.85
N GLY A 32 15.11 -10.97 18.99
CA GLY A 32 16.12 -12.02 19.06
C GLY A 32 15.48 -13.40 18.87
N PRO A 33 15.79 -14.41 19.71
CA PRO A 33 15.20 -15.76 19.61
C PRO A 33 13.82 -15.88 20.26
N VAL A 34 13.28 -14.82 20.88
CA VAL A 34 12.04 -14.91 21.67
C VAL A 34 10.84 -14.43 20.84
N PRO A 35 9.82 -15.27 20.62
CA PRO A 35 8.56 -14.83 20.00
C PRO A 35 7.71 -14.07 21.02
N LEU A 36 7.32 -12.86 20.68
CA LEU A 36 6.42 -12.01 21.45
C LEU A 36 5.09 -11.85 20.71
N PRO A 37 3.97 -11.69 21.43
CA PRO A 37 2.66 -11.45 20.81
C PRO A 37 2.65 -10.08 20.12
N GLY A 38 2.21 -10.06 18.86
CA GLY A 38 1.97 -8.86 18.10
C GLY A 38 0.68 -8.15 18.51
N GLY A 39 0.40 -7.02 17.87
CA GLY A 39 -0.75 -6.17 18.23
C GLY A 39 -2.09 -6.87 18.09
N SER A 40 -2.29 -7.70 17.07
CA SER A 40 -3.53 -8.46 16.88
C SER A 40 -3.87 -9.35 18.07
N ILE A 41 -2.89 -10.10 18.60
CA ILE A 41 -3.09 -10.94 19.79
C ILE A 41 -3.30 -10.08 21.04
N VAL A 42 -2.49 -9.04 21.23
CA VAL A 42 -2.59 -8.17 22.41
C VAL A 42 -3.96 -7.49 22.46
N LEU A 43 -4.45 -6.96 21.34
CA LEU A 43 -5.75 -6.32 21.24
C LEU A 43 -6.89 -7.32 21.46
N ALA A 44 -6.80 -8.52 20.90
CA ALA A 44 -7.78 -9.59 21.13
C ALA A 44 -7.85 -9.99 22.61
N LEU A 45 -6.70 -10.21 23.26
CA LEU A 45 -6.64 -10.55 24.69
C LEU A 45 -7.20 -9.42 25.57
N MET A 46 -6.90 -8.16 25.25
CA MET A 46 -7.47 -7.02 25.97
C MET A 46 -8.99 -6.96 25.79
N LEU A 47 -9.51 -7.17 24.58
CA LEU A 47 -10.94 -7.21 24.31
C LEU A 47 -11.62 -8.34 25.11
N THR A 48 -11.06 -9.55 25.07
CA THR A 48 -11.57 -10.69 25.86
C THR A 48 -11.59 -10.38 27.35
N ASN A 49 -10.53 -9.76 27.88
CA ASN A 49 -10.47 -9.36 29.29
C ASN A 49 -11.55 -8.34 29.64
N LEU A 50 -11.76 -7.32 28.80
CA LEU A 50 -12.79 -6.30 29.01
C LEU A 50 -14.21 -6.91 28.98
N ILE A 51 -14.49 -7.79 28.01
CA ILE A 51 -15.77 -8.50 27.91
C ILE A 51 -15.98 -9.36 29.16
N THR A 52 -14.97 -10.14 29.57
CA THR A 52 -15.05 -11.00 30.75
C THR A 52 -15.35 -10.21 32.02
N MET A 53 -14.81 -8.99 32.14
CA MET A 53 -15.16 -8.12 33.25
C MET A 53 -16.64 -7.75 33.24
N LEU A 54 -17.20 -7.38 32.08
CA LEU A 54 -18.61 -6.98 31.96
C LEU A 54 -19.60 -8.09 32.33
N LEU A 55 -19.22 -9.36 32.15
CA LEU A 55 -20.03 -10.53 32.50
C LEU A 55 -20.18 -10.74 34.03
N LYS A 56 -19.42 -10.03 34.87
CA LYS A 56 -19.53 -10.14 36.33
C LYS A 56 -20.81 -9.48 36.84
N HIS A 57 -21.75 -10.29 37.32
CA HIS A 57 -23.06 -9.85 37.84
C HIS A 57 -22.97 -8.72 38.90
N ASN A 58 -21.94 -8.73 39.76
CA ASN A 58 -21.76 -7.72 40.81
C ASN A 58 -21.40 -6.31 40.26
N LEU A 59 -21.16 -6.15 38.96
CA LEU A 59 -20.88 -4.86 38.34
C LEU A 59 -22.13 -4.10 37.88
N TRP A 60 -23.23 -4.81 37.60
CA TRP A 60 -24.49 -4.24 37.11
C TRP A 60 -25.32 -3.61 38.26
N LYS A 61 -24.72 -2.65 38.94
CA LYS A 61 -25.33 -1.87 40.02
C LYS A 61 -25.28 -0.39 39.66
N VAL A 62 -26.32 0.36 40.03
CA VAL A 62 -26.43 1.81 39.74
C VAL A 62 -25.19 2.59 40.23
N ASN A 63 -24.64 2.20 41.38
CA ASN A 63 -23.45 2.82 41.97
C ASN A 63 -22.15 2.56 41.17
N LYS A 64 -22.19 1.72 40.14
CA LYS A 64 -21.04 1.33 39.30
C LYS A 64 -21.24 1.70 37.83
N ILE A 65 -22.26 2.51 37.49
CA ILE A 65 -22.54 2.91 36.12
C ILE A 65 -21.32 3.51 35.41
N GLY A 66 -20.54 4.36 36.09
CA GLY A 66 -19.32 4.92 35.51
C GLY A 66 -18.31 3.86 35.06
N ILE A 67 -18.15 2.78 35.84
CA ILE A 67 -17.28 1.66 35.48
C ILE A 67 -17.84 0.95 34.23
N ILE A 68 -19.15 0.69 34.20
CA ILE A 68 -19.80 0.04 33.06
C ILE A 68 -19.60 0.87 31.78
N VAL A 69 -19.82 2.18 31.83
CA VAL A 69 -19.68 3.10 30.70
C VAL A 69 -18.25 3.08 30.15
N VAL A 70 -17.23 3.15 31.02
CA VAL A 70 -15.82 3.12 30.59
C VAL A 70 -15.47 1.78 29.92
N HIS A 71 -15.94 0.66 30.46
CA HIS A 71 -15.66 -0.65 29.88
C HIS A 71 -16.38 -0.85 28.54
N LEU A 72 -17.65 -0.46 28.46
CA LEU A 72 -18.40 -0.48 27.20
C LEU A 72 -17.77 0.43 26.15
N GLY A 73 -17.31 1.62 26.54
CA GLY A 73 -16.57 2.52 25.64
C GLY A 73 -15.28 1.88 25.12
N GLY A 74 -14.49 1.25 26.00
CA GLY A 74 -13.28 0.53 25.60
C GLY A 74 -13.58 -0.65 24.66
N ILE A 75 -14.63 -1.43 24.95
CA ILE A 75 -15.08 -2.52 24.06
C ILE A 75 -15.50 -1.95 22.70
N MET A 76 -16.30 -0.88 22.68
CA MET A 76 -16.76 -0.24 21.44
C MET A 76 -15.58 0.25 20.59
N LEU A 77 -14.58 0.88 21.20
CA LEU A 77 -13.37 1.33 20.51
C LEU A 77 -12.55 0.17 19.93
N LEU A 78 -12.34 -0.90 20.71
CA LEU A 78 -11.57 -2.06 20.26
C LEU A 78 -12.29 -2.85 19.15
N VAL A 79 -13.61 -3.02 19.28
CA VAL A 79 -14.44 -3.66 18.24
C VAL A 79 -14.44 -2.79 16.98
N GLY A 80 -14.62 -1.47 17.11
CA GLY A 80 -14.55 -0.54 15.98
C GLY A 80 -13.20 -0.61 15.27
N ALA A 81 -12.09 -0.57 16.01
CA ALA A 81 -10.75 -0.72 15.47
C ALA A 81 -10.55 -2.06 14.75
N GLY A 82 -11.09 -3.17 15.31
CA GLY A 82 -11.02 -4.49 14.68
C GLY A 82 -11.83 -4.57 13.38
N ILE A 83 -13.02 -3.97 13.33
CA ILE A 83 -13.82 -3.87 12.10
C ILE A 83 -13.06 -3.06 11.05
N THR A 84 -12.57 -1.87 11.41
CA THR A 84 -11.78 -1.04 10.48
C THR A 84 -10.56 -1.77 9.97
N ALA A 85 -9.84 -2.52 10.82
CA ALA A 85 -8.66 -3.27 10.40
C ALA A 85 -8.94 -4.39 9.37
N ILE A 86 -10.17 -4.92 9.32
CA ILE A 86 -10.56 -6.00 8.39
C ILE A 86 -11.19 -5.44 7.11
N PHE A 87 -11.96 -4.36 7.22
CA PHE A 87 -12.82 -3.87 6.14
C PHE A 87 -12.35 -2.55 5.50
N SER A 88 -11.41 -1.83 6.09
CA SER A 88 -10.93 -0.57 5.53
C SER A 88 -9.88 -0.83 4.46
N SER A 89 -9.97 -0.10 3.36
CA SER A 89 -8.90 0.05 2.37
C SER A 89 -8.31 1.45 2.47
N GLU A 90 -7.02 1.56 2.20
CA GLU A 90 -6.29 2.83 2.18
C GLU A 90 -5.74 3.06 0.77
N GLY A 91 -5.61 4.32 0.38
CA GLY A 91 -5.12 4.69 -0.94
C GLY A 91 -5.07 6.21 -1.08
N SER A 92 -4.54 6.68 -2.21
CA SER A 92 -4.46 8.09 -2.55
C SER A 92 -5.53 8.45 -3.56
N MET A 93 -6.20 9.59 -3.37
CA MET A 93 -7.13 10.14 -4.36
C MET A 93 -6.61 11.51 -4.79
N ILE A 94 -6.27 11.63 -6.07
CA ILE A 94 -5.88 12.91 -6.67
C ILE A 94 -7.16 13.61 -7.14
N ILE A 95 -7.39 14.83 -6.64
CA ILE A 95 -8.51 15.69 -7.05
C ILE A 95 -7.93 17.02 -7.51
N GLU A 96 -8.07 17.29 -8.80
CA GLU A 96 -7.68 18.59 -9.37
C GLU A 96 -8.68 19.69 -8.99
N GLU A 97 -8.22 20.95 -8.98
CA GLU A 97 -9.08 22.08 -8.66
C GLU A 97 -10.27 22.18 -9.63
N GLY A 98 -11.49 22.18 -9.09
CA GLY A 98 -12.73 22.22 -9.88
C GLY A 98 -13.19 20.86 -10.42
N SER A 99 -12.38 19.81 -10.29
CA SER A 99 -12.70 18.45 -10.77
C SER A 99 -13.35 17.59 -9.68
N ARG A 100 -13.86 16.42 -10.09
CA ARG A 100 -14.31 15.34 -9.20
C ARG A 100 -13.58 14.06 -9.58
N SER A 101 -13.21 13.26 -8.58
CA SER A 101 -12.64 11.92 -8.78
C SER A 101 -13.47 10.90 -8.02
N ASN A 102 -13.64 9.72 -8.62
CA ASN A 102 -14.22 8.53 -8.00
C ASN A 102 -13.24 7.35 -7.99
N THR A 103 -11.96 7.61 -8.24
CA THR A 103 -10.90 6.60 -8.30
C THR A 103 -9.92 6.80 -7.14
N VAL A 104 -9.41 5.70 -6.60
CA VAL A 104 -8.40 5.66 -5.56
C VAL A 104 -7.23 4.83 -6.07
N ASP A 105 -6.03 5.37 -5.93
CA ASP A 105 -4.78 4.74 -6.34
C ASP A 105 -4.14 4.03 -5.14
N ASP A 106 -3.78 2.77 -5.33
CA ASP A 106 -2.96 2.01 -4.38
C ASP A 106 -1.48 2.33 -4.62
N TYR A 107 -0.82 2.95 -3.65
CA TYR A 107 0.59 3.33 -3.74
C TYR A 107 1.56 2.17 -3.43
N HIS A 108 1.05 0.99 -3.06
CA HIS A 108 1.85 -0.21 -2.86
C HIS A 108 1.95 -1.10 -4.10
N ASN A 109 0.99 -0.97 -5.01
CA ASN A 109 0.86 -1.82 -6.19
C ASN A 109 1.07 -1.00 -7.46
N THR A 110 2.01 -1.42 -8.30
CA THR A 110 2.24 -0.81 -9.62
C THR A 110 1.75 -1.73 -10.72
N GLU A 111 1.07 -1.16 -11.71
CA GLU A 111 0.64 -1.89 -12.90
C GLU A 111 0.88 -1.05 -14.15
N LEU A 112 0.91 -1.73 -15.29
CA LEU A 112 0.93 -1.16 -16.62
C LEU A 112 -0.35 -1.60 -17.31
N ALA A 113 -1.28 -0.66 -17.45
CA ALA A 113 -2.55 -0.89 -18.13
C ALA A 113 -2.51 -0.30 -19.54
N ILE A 114 -2.82 -1.13 -20.53
CA ILE A 114 -3.04 -0.73 -21.91
C ILE A 114 -4.55 -0.72 -22.10
N ILE A 115 -5.09 0.45 -22.43
CA ILE A 115 -6.52 0.67 -22.56
C ILE A 115 -6.83 0.91 -24.04
N ASN A 116 -7.61 0.00 -24.63
CA ASN A 116 -8.16 0.18 -25.95
C ASN A 116 -9.53 0.88 -25.83
N THR A 117 -9.58 2.14 -26.28
CA THR A 117 -10.77 3.00 -26.23
C THR A 117 -11.45 3.12 -27.60
N SER A 118 -11.24 2.15 -28.49
CA SER A 118 -11.75 2.21 -29.88
C SER A 118 -13.23 1.87 -29.97
N GLU A 119 -13.76 1.10 -29.03
CA GLU A 119 -15.18 0.76 -28.93
C GLU A 119 -15.95 1.86 -28.19
N GLN A 120 -17.20 2.11 -28.60
CA GLN A 120 -17.98 3.23 -28.06
C GLN A 120 -18.65 2.91 -26.72
N ASP A 121 -18.95 1.63 -26.47
CA ASP A 121 -19.74 1.19 -25.31
C ASP A 121 -18.88 0.69 -24.14
N PHE A 122 -17.62 0.31 -24.39
CA PHE A 122 -16.72 -0.19 -23.36
C PHE A 122 -15.25 0.06 -23.75
N ASP A 123 -14.41 0.22 -22.72
CA ASP A 123 -12.96 0.19 -22.87
C ASP A 123 -12.46 -1.24 -22.58
N GLU A 124 -11.49 -1.71 -23.35
CA GLU A 124 -10.83 -2.99 -23.11
C GLU A 124 -9.47 -2.78 -22.42
N TYR A 125 -9.25 -3.47 -21.31
CA TYR A 125 -8.06 -3.31 -20.47
C TYR A 125 -7.18 -4.56 -20.57
N THR A 126 -5.93 -4.37 -20.97
CA THR A 126 -4.86 -5.37 -20.79
C THR A 126 -3.90 -4.88 -19.71
N VAL A 127 -3.85 -5.59 -18.57
CA VAL A 127 -3.12 -5.14 -17.38
C VAL A 127 -1.98 -6.09 -17.07
N PHE A 128 -0.77 -5.55 -16.93
CA PHE A 128 0.42 -6.27 -16.50
C PHE A 128 0.84 -5.80 -15.10
N GLY A 129 1.01 -6.73 -14.17
CA GLY A 129 1.41 -6.42 -12.80
C GLY A 129 2.92 -6.28 -12.62
N GLN A 130 3.32 -5.55 -11.57
CA GLN A 130 4.71 -5.29 -11.19
C GLN A 130 5.69 -6.48 -11.23
N PRO A 131 5.31 -7.72 -10.85
CA PRO A 131 6.23 -8.87 -10.91
C PRO A 131 6.76 -9.18 -12.33
N LEU A 132 6.09 -8.70 -13.38
CA LEU A 132 6.50 -8.89 -14.77
C LEU A 132 7.49 -7.82 -15.25
N PHE A 133 7.75 -6.77 -14.48
CA PHE A 133 8.62 -5.65 -14.86
C PHE A 133 10.09 -5.96 -14.61
N VAL A 134 10.56 -7.07 -15.17
CA VAL A 134 11.97 -7.48 -15.14
C VAL A 134 12.63 -7.02 -16.44
N SER A 135 13.81 -6.39 -16.34
CA SER A 135 14.57 -5.95 -17.52
C SER A 135 14.81 -7.11 -18.49
N GLY A 136 14.49 -6.89 -19.76
CA GLY A 136 14.53 -7.88 -20.84
C GLY A 136 13.27 -8.76 -20.97
N ASN A 137 12.30 -8.66 -20.07
CA ASN A 137 11.05 -9.40 -20.19
C ASN A 137 10.19 -8.82 -21.32
N ASN A 138 9.60 -9.69 -22.15
CA ASN A 138 8.68 -9.29 -23.21
C ASN A 138 7.24 -9.59 -22.77
N LEU A 139 6.42 -8.55 -22.67
CA LEU A 139 5.01 -8.66 -22.31
C LEU A 139 4.19 -8.76 -23.59
N THR A 140 3.49 -9.87 -23.73
CA THR A 140 2.63 -10.19 -24.86
C THR A 140 1.26 -10.60 -24.35
N HIS A 141 0.20 -10.24 -25.07
CA HIS A 141 -1.16 -10.64 -24.75
C HIS A 141 -1.95 -10.83 -26.04
N GLU A 142 -2.93 -11.74 -26.07
CA GLU A 142 -3.71 -12.05 -27.28
C GLU A 142 -4.47 -10.83 -27.83
N ASN A 143 -4.76 -9.85 -26.96
CA ASN A 143 -5.49 -8.64 -27.32
C ASN A 143 -4.57 -7.48 -27.77
N LEU A 144 -3.24 -7.72 -27.86
CA LEU A 144 -2.26 -6.74 -28.31
C LEU A 144 -1.64 -7.19 -29.63
N ASP A 145 -1.62 -6.28 -30.61
CA ASP A 145 -0.97 -6.45 -31.92
C ASP A 145 0.51 -5.98 -31.92
N PHE A 146 1.03 -5.65 -30.74
CA PHE A 146 2.41 -5.25 -30.51
C PHE A 146 2.97 -5.88 -29.24
N ASP A 147 4.29 -5.96 -29.20
CA ASP A 147 5.06 -6.47 -28.08
C ASP A 147 5.58 -5.32 -27.21
N ILE A 148 5.58 -5.52 -25.90
CA ILE A 148 6.12 -4.56 -24.92
C ILE A 148 7.32 -5.19 -24.22
N THR A 149 8.52 -4.79 -24.61
CA THR A 149 9.76 -5.21 -23.93
C THR A 149 10.09 -4.26 -22.79
N ILE A 150 10.20 -4.78 -21.57
CA ILE A 150 10.64 -4.00 -20.41
C ILE A 150 12.14 -3.77 -20.49
N LEU A 151 12.56 -2.51 -20.53
CA LEU A 151 13.97 -2.13 -20.56
C LEU A 151 14.49 -1.92 -19.14
N ASP A 152 13.72 -1.23 -18.30
CA ASP A 152 14.11 -0.94 -16.92
C ASP A 152 12.89 -0.68 -16.03
N TYR A 153 13.01 -1.02 -14.75
CA TYR A 153 11.99 -0.75 -13.73
C TYR A 153 12.66 -0.25 -12.45
N MET A 154 12.18 0.90 -11.98
CA MET A 154 12.69 1.59 -10.81
C MET A 154 11.58 1.70 -9.76
N TYR A 155 11.84 1.26 -8.53
CA TYR A 155 10.87 1.38 -7.43
C TYR A 155 10.63 2.83 -7.01
N ASN A 156 11.64 3.68 -7.14
CA ASN A 156 11.52 5.11 -6.89
C ASN A 156 12.42 5.86 -7.88
N SER A 157 11.84 6.84 -8.57
CA SER A 157 12.53 7.55 -9.63
C SER A 157 12.23 9.05 -9.62
N THR A 158 13.18 9.81 -10.14
CA THR A 158 13.00 11.23 -10.44
C THR A 158 13.29 11.49 -11.92
N LEU A 159 12.80 12.62 -12.41
CA LEU A 159 13.12 13.11 -13.75
C LEU A 159 14.43 13.91 -13.70
N GLU A 160 15.31 13.63 -14.66
CA GLU A 160 16.52 14.43 -14.93
C GLU A 160 16.48 14.89 -16.40
N SER A 161 16.97 16.10 -16.68
CA SER A 161 17.02 16.59 -18.06
C SER A 161 18.07 15.83 -18.85
N ARG A 162 17.71 15.39 -20.05
CA ARG A 162 18.62 14.71 -20.96
C ARG A 162 19.46 15.75 -21.70
N ILE A 163 20.77 15.75 -21.45
CA ILE A 163 21.73 16.67 -22.07
C ILE A 163 22.30 16.10 -23.38
N GLU A 164 22.31 14.77 -23.53
CA GLU A 164 22.91 14.07 -24.68
C GLU A 164 21.88 13.49 -25.65
N SER A 165 22.18 13.57 -26.95
CA SER A 165 21.43 12.88 -28.01
C SER A 165 21.66 11.37 -27.89
N SER A 166 20.60 10.63 -27.58
CA SER A 166 20.64 9.17 -27.56
C SER A 166 20.35 8.60 -28.95
N ASP A 167 21.01 7.50 -29.30
CA ASP A 167 20.73 6.72 -30.52
C ASP A 167 19.32 6.08 -30.51
N MET A 168 18.75 5.85 -29.32
CA MET A 168 17.36 5.39 -29.18
C MET A 168 16.34 6.48 -29.54
N GLN A 169 15.34 6.12 -30.36
CA GLN A 169 14.22 6.99 -30.71
C GLN A 169 13.18 7.09 -29.59
N TYR A 170 13.48 7.86 -28.56
CA TYR A 170 12.48 8.18 -27.53
C TYR A 170 11.30 8.99 -28.10
N LYS A 171 10.10 8.77 -27.56
CA LYS A 171 8.87 9.48 -27.92
C LYS A 171 8.42 10.37 -26.74
N GLY A 172 7.65 11.43 -27.04
CA GLY A 172 7.08 12.32 -26.03
C GLY A 172 8.11 13.00 -25.12
N MET A 173 7.82 13.02 -23.81
CA MET A 173 8.65 13.66 -22.78
C MET A 173 10.03 12.99 -22.61
N LEU A 174 10.17 11.70 -22.94
CA LEU A 174 11.44 10.96 -22.83
C LEU A 174 12.54 11.48 -23.78
N LYS A 175 12.19 12.33 -24.75
CA LYS A 175 13.18 13.04 -25.59
C LYS A 175 13.99 14.07 -24.80
N LYS A 176 13.38 14.68 -23.78
CA LYS A 176 13.95 15.79 -23.00
C LYS A 176 14.30 15.40 -21.57
N PHE A 177 13.71 14.32 -21.07
CA PHE A 177 13.89 13.84 -19.70
C PHE A 177 14.25 12.35 -19.70
N SER A 178 15.10 11.95 -18.76
CA SER A 178 15.36 10.55 -18.41
C SER A 178 14.88 10.28 -17.00
N LEU A 179 14.43 9.05 -16.76
CA LEU A 179 14.21 8.56 -15.40
C LEU A 179 15.56 8.22 -14.77
N LYS A 180 15.71 8.61 -13.51
CA LYS A 180 16.86 8.28 -12.69
C LYS A 180 16.38 7.62 -11.41
N GLU A 181 16.92 6.44 -11.14
CA GLU A 181 16.61 5.71 -9.91
C GLU A 181 17.16 6.48 -8.72
N ILE A 182 16.35 6.57 -7.68
CA ILE A 182 16.72 7.12 -6.38
C ILE A 182 16.38 6.09 -5.31
N SER A 183 16.99 6.25 -4.13
CA SER A 183 16.68 5.38 -3.01
C SER A 183 15.19 5.43 -2.65
N ARG A 184 14.62 4.28 -2.31
CA ARG A 184 13.25 4.17 -1.83
C ARG A 184 13.07 5.01 -0.56
N ASP A 185 12.02 5.82 -0.52
CA ASP A 185 11.57 6.52 0.69
C ASP A 185 10.85 5.54 1.63
N LYS A 186 10.94 5.80 2.94
CA LYS A 186 10.26 5.03 3.98
C LYS A 186 8.75 5.29 3.98
N ASP A 187 8.34 6.42 3.45
CA ASP A 187 6.96 6.76 3.18
C ASP A 187 6.61 6.27 1.77
N ASP A 188 5.80 5.21 1.70
CA ASP A 188 5.45 4.58 0.43
C ASP A 188 4.76 5.55 -0.54
N MET A 189 4.02 6.55 -0.03
CA MET A 189 3.34 7.56 -0.85
C MET A 189 4.32 8.50 -1.58
N LYS A 190 5.58 8.58 -1.14
CA LYS A 190 6.61 9.41 -1.79
C LYS A 190 7.37 8.66 -2.87
N ASN A 191 7.25 7.33 -2.91
CA ASN A 191 7.89 6.53 -3.93
C ASN A 191 7.15 6.71 -5.26
N ARG A 192 7.90 7.05 -6.31
CA ARG A 192 7.37 7.22 -7.66
C ARG A 192 7.95 6.13 -8.56
N PRO A 193 7.23 5.01 -8.75
CA PRO A 193 7.72 3.95 -9.61
C PRO A 193 7.88 4.47 -11.03
N GLY A 194 8.96 4.06 -11.69
CA GLY A 194 9.28 4.41 -13.06
C GLY A 194 9.49 3.16 -13.88
N ILE A 195 8.94 3.12 -15.08
CA ILE A 195 9.14 2.03 -16.04
C ILE A 195 9.61 2.59 -17.37
N VAL A 196 10.64 1.98 -17.94
CA VAL A 196 11.09 2.23 -19.31
C VAL A 196 10.82 0.96 -20.10
N PHE A 197 10.01 1.08 -21.13
CA PHE A 197 9.69 -0.04 -22.02
C PHE A 197 9.81 0.38 -23.48
N GLN A 198 10.02 -0.62 -24.32
CA GLN A 198 10.04 -0.50 -25.77
C GLN A 198 8.82 -1.20 -26.34
N VAL A 199 8.18 -0.55 -27.32
CA VAL A 199 7.11 -1.15 -28.11
C VAL A 199 7.69 -1.57 -29.46
N SER A 200 7.40 -2.79 -29.89
CA SER A 200 7.80 -3.34 -31.19
C SER A 200 6.66 -4.10 -31.85
N GLY A 201 6.68 -4.23 -33.19
CA GLY A 201 5.68 -5.02 -33.93
C GLY A 201 4.45 -4.24 -34.42
N SER A 202 4.28 -2.98 -34.01
CA SER A 202 3.27 -2.07 -34.59
C SER A 202 3.74 -1.54 -35.95
N PHE A 203 3.01 -1.87 -37.00
CA PHE A 203 3.15 -1.34 -38.36
C PHE A 203 1.99 -0.41 -38.72
#